data_AF-A0AAV8XF96-F1
#
_entry.id   AF-A0AAV8XF96-F1
#
_cell.length_a   1.000
_cell.length_b   1.000
_cell.length_c   1.000
_cell.angle_alpha   90.00
_cell.angle_beta   90.00
_cell.angle_gamma   90.00
#
_symmetry.space_group_name_H-M   'P 1'
#
loop_
_entity.id
_entity.type
_entity.pdbx_description
1 polymer ?
#
loop_
_entity_poly.entity_id
_entity_poly.type
_entity_poly.pdbx_seq_one_letter_code
_entity_poly.pdbx_strand_id
1 'polypeptide(L)' 'MNQTTVHLCERKHNKQKIVIKEIITEMQRERLQAAKNEVAILKSLDHPNIIQYFDSFTKLDSFYIVM' A
#
# COMPACT_ATOMS: atom_id res chain seq x y z
N MET A 1 1.32 -19.31 -4.52
CA MET A 1 1.56 -18.51 -3.30
C MET A 1 0.92 -17.15 -3.52
N ASN A 2 0.14 -16.63 -2.57
CA ASN A 2 -0.42 -15.29 -2.70
C ASN A 2 0.71 -14.27 -2.61
N GLN A 3 0.87 -13.48 -3.66
CA GLN A 3 1.98 -12.52 -3.81
C GLN A 3 1.62 -11.12 -3.31
N THR A 4 0.39 -10.96 -2.83
CA THR A 4 -0.14 -9.76 -2.19
C THR A 4 -0.98 -10.18 -0.98
N THR A 5 -0.79 -9.50 0.15
CA THR A 5 -1.59 -9.69 1.36
C THR A 5 -2.15 -8.34 1.80
N VAL A 6 -3.37 -8.32 2.35
CA VAL A 6 -4.03 -7.11 2.84
C VAL A 6 -4.33 -7.29 4.32
N HIS A 7 -3.90 -6.31 5.12
CA HIS A 7 -4.01 -6.34 6.56
C HIS A 7 -4.89 -5.19 7.04
N LEU A 8 -5.90 -5.48 7.87
CA LEU A 8 -6.59 -4.46 8.66
C LEU A 8 -5.71 -4.12 9.86
N CYS A 9 -5.34 -2.86 10.00
CA CYS A 9 -4.42 -2.38 11.02
C CYS A 9 -5.03 -1.20 11.79
N GLU A 10 -4.48 -0.92 12.97
CA GLU A 10 -4.81 0.25 13.78
C GLU A 10 -3.60 1.17 13.87
N ARG A 11 -3.78 2.44 13.50
CA ARG A 11 -2.74 3.46 13.66
C ARG A 11 -2.46 3.71 15.14
N LYS A 12 -1.19 3.59 15.53
CA LYS A 12 -0.77 3.72 16.94
C LYS A 12 -1.13 5.08 17.56
N HIS A 13 -1.01 6.18 16.80
CA HIS A 13 -1.11 7.53 17.34
C HIS A 13 -2.55 8.05 17.49
N ASN A 14 -3.50 7.60 16.66
CA ASN A 14 -4.87 8.11 16.64
C ASN A 14 -5.94 7.01 16.67
N LYS A 15 -5.55 5.73 16.77
CA LYS A 15 -6.47 4.57 16.81
C LYS A 15 -7.36 4.40 15.57
N GLN A 16 -7.03 5.09 14.48
CA GLN A 16 -7.75 4.97 13.22
C GLN A 16 -7.50 3.58 12.61
N LYS A 17 -8.57 2.88 12.23
CA LYS A 17 -8.48 1.66 11.43
C LYS A 17 -8.07 2.03 10.01
N ILE A 18 -7.05 1.35 9.50
CA ILE A 18 -6.45 1.56 8.19
C ILE A 18 -6.18 0.20 7.52
N VAL A 19 -5.94 0.22 6.22
CA VAL A 19 -5.58 -0.96 5.44
C VAL A 19 -4.13 -0.85 5.02
N ILE A 20 -3.36 -1.93 5.22
CA ILE A 20 -1.99 -2.03 4.72
C ILE A 20 -1.95 -3.15 3.70
N LYS A 21 -1.64 -2.79 2.45
CA LYS A 21 -1.42 -3.73 1.35
C LYS A 21 0.07 -4.03 1.25
N GLU A 22 0.44 -5.29 1.43
CA GLU A 22 1.80 -5.81 1.29
C GLU A 22 1.93 -6.53 -0.05
N ILE A 23 2.95 -6.16 -0.81
CA ILE A 23 3.23 -6.70 -2.14
C ILE A 23 4.66 -7.25 -2.11
N ILE A 24 4.81 -8.56 -2.27
CA ILE A 24 6.13 -9.19 -2.31
C ILE A 24 6.79 -8.81 -3.65
N THR A 25 7.94 -8.16 -3.58
CA THR A 25 8.65 -7.62 -4.76
C THR A 25 9.93 -8.39 -5.13
N GLU A 26 10.28 -9.44 -4.38
CA GLU A 26 11.44 -10.30 -4.67
C GLU A 26 11.53 -10.64 -6.16
N MET A 27 12.57 -10.12 -6.81
CA MET A 27 12.93 -10.36 -8.22
C MET A 27 11.85 -10.04 -9.28
N GLN A 28 10.77 -9.31 -8.94
CA GLN A 28 9.68 -8.99 -9.88
C GLN A 28 9.52 -7.49 -10.12
N ARG A 29 10.35 -6.94 -11.02
CA ARG A 29 10.34 -5.51 -11.36
C ARG A 29 8.99 -4.99 -11.85
N GLU A 30 8.24 -5.79 -12.60
CA GLU A 30 6.91 -5.42 -13.12
C GLU A 30 5.90 -5.19 -11.99
N ARG A 31 5.96 -6.00 -10.93
CA ARG A 31 5.11 -5.82 -9.74
C ARG A 31 5.42 -4.54 -9.00
N LEU A 32 6.70 -4.29 -8.76
CA LEU A 32 7.13 -3.05 -8.12
C LEU A 32 6.68 -1.84 -8.95
N GLN A 33 6.76 -1.92 -10.29
CA GLN A 33 6.28 -0.86 -11.17
C GLN A 33 4.76 -0.70 -11.09
N ALA A 34 3.98 -1.78 -11.09
CA ALA A 34 2.53 -1.73 -10.93
C ALA A 34 2.13 -1.12 -9.56
N ALA A 35 2.82 -1.50 -8.48
CA ALA A 35 2.61 -0.93 -7.15
C ALA A 35 2.94 0.57 -7.10
N LYS A 36 4.03 0.99 -7.77
CA LYS A 36 4.38 2.41 -7.91
C LYS A 36 3.35 3.19 -8.70
N ASN A 37 2.79 2.60 -9.76
CA ASN A 37 1.71 3.23 -10.52
C ASN A 37 0.44 3.40 -9.67
N GLU A 38 0.08 2.39 -8.86
CA GLU A 38 -1.03 2.48 -7.90
C GLU A 38 -0.82 3.63 -6.91
N VAL A 39 0.37 3.73 -6.31
CA VAL A 39 0.72 4.85 -5.42
C VAL A 39 0.65 6.20 -6.14
N ALA A 40 1.16 6.30 -7.36
CA ALA A 40 1.16 7.55 -8.12
C ALA A 40 -0.27 8.03 -8.39
N ILE A 41 -1.18 7.12 -8.74
CA ILE A 41 -2.60 7.43 -8.94
C ILE A 41 -3.24 7.82 -7.61
N LEU A 42 -3.14 6.99 -6.57
CA LEU A 42 -3.82 7.25 -5.30
C LEU A 42 -3.34 8.54 -4.62
N LYS A 43 -2.04 8.86 -4.71
CA LYS A 43 -1.48 10.10 -4.19
C LYS A 43 -2.03 11.36 -4.86
N SER A 44 -2.57 11.23 -6.09
CA SER A 44 -3.21 12.33 -6.83
C SER A 44 -4.71 12.48 -6.54
N LEU A 45 -5.30 11.57 -5.76
CA LEU A 45 -6.73 11.52 -5.49
C LEU A 45 -7.00 11.91 -4.03
N ASP A 46 -7.89 12.87 -3.83
CA ASP A 46 -8.42 13.26 -2.52
C ASP A 46 -9.93 13.50 -2.65
N HIS A 47 -10.73 12.47 -2.35
CA HIS A 47 -12.16 12.49 -2.57
C HIS A 47 -12.90 11.55 -1.60
N PRO A 48 -14.07 11.92 -1.05
CA PRO A 48 -14.79 11.13 -0.04
C PRO A 48 -15.24 9.73 -0.49
N ASN A 49 -15.27 9.45 -1.80
CA ASN A 49 -15.66 8.15 -2.36
C ASN A 49 -14.50 7.36 -2.98
N ILE A 50 -13.27 7.82 -2.81
CA ILE A 50 -12.07 7.13 -3.25
C ILE A 50 -11.26 6.80 -1.99
N ILE A 51 -10.66 5.61 -1.95
CA ILE A 51 -9.82 5.22 -0.82
C ILE A 51 -8.64 6.20 -0.68
N GLN A 52 -8.40 6.65 0.54
CA GLN A 52 -7.37 7.66 0.80
C GLN A 52 -5.99 7.02 0.85
N TYR A 53 -5.03 7.56 0.12
CA TYR A 53 -3.62 7.20 0.32
C TYR A 53 -3.05 7.93 1.53
N PHE A 54 -2.29 7.21 2.34
CA PHE A 54 -1.56 7.79 3.45
C PHE A 54 -0.06 7.76 3.28
N ASP A 55 0.50 6.60 2.92
CA ASP A 55 1.96 6.42 2.79
C ASP A 55 2.31 5.16 1.97
N SER A 56 3.58 5.04 1.56
CA SER A 56 4.14 3.82 1.00
C SER A 56 5.63 3.69 1.30
N PHE A 57 6.07 2.46 1.55
CA PHE A 57 7.46 2.19 1.92
C PHE A 57 7.88 0.77 1.53
N THR A 58 9.19 0.53 1.46
CA THR A 58 9.77 -0.79 1.18
C THR A 58 10.43 -1.35 2.43
N LYS A 59 10.21 -2.64 2.73
CA LYS A 59 10.85 -3.34 3.83
C LYS A 59 10.94 -4.84 3.52
N LEU A 60 12.12 -5.44 3.71
CA LEU A 60 12.37 -6.88 3.56
C LEU A 60 11.77 -7.45 2.26
N ASP A 61 12.18 -6.88 1.12
CA ASP A 61 11.73 -7.24 -0.22
C ASP A 61 10.22 -7.15 -0.49
N SER A 62 9.47 -6.52 0.41
CA SER A 62 8.07 -6.18 0.25
C SER A 62 7.87 -4.68 0.10
N PHE A 63 6.92 -4.30 -0.76
CA PHE A 63 6.43 -2.94 -0.89
C PHE A 63 5.07 -2.82 -0.21
N TYR A 64 4.91 -1.80 0.63
CA TYR A 64 3.72 -1.57 1.43
C TYR A 64 3.01 -0.30 0.96
N ILE A 65 1.69 -0.36 0.84
CA ILE A 65 0.81 0.79 0.60
C ILE A 65 -0.12 0.91 1.79
N VAL A 66 -0.14 2.10 2.41
CA VAL A 66 -0.96 2.45 3.57
C VAL A 66 -2.15 3.28 3.11
N MET A 67 -3.36 2.76 3.35
CA MET A 67 -4.65 3.32 2.90
C MET A 67 -5.69 3.34 4.02
#